data_AF-A0A6V8K9L3-F1
#
_entry.id   AF-A0A6V8K9L3-F1
#
_cell.length_a   1.000
_cell.length_b   1.000
_cell.length_c   1.000
_cell.angle_alpha   90.00
_cell.angle_beta   90.00
_cell.angle_gamma   90.00
#
_symmetry.space_group_name_H-M   'P 1'
#
loop_
_entity.id
_entity.type
_entity.pdbx_description
1 polymer ?
#
loop_
_entity_poly.entity_id
_entity_poly.type
_entity_poly.pdbx_seq_one_letter_code
_entity_poly.pdbx_strand_id
1 'polypeptide(L)'
;MTTALAVSGLPADRFCFEGFLPRGGGARRARLRELATEPRTMVLFEAPHRVAACLADLAEAFGAERAAAVCRELTKTYEEVLRRPLAELAAWAAAAPPKGEITLVVAGAAPADRAAPPAGELRAEVARLEEGVRAVAMP
;
A
#
# COMPACT_ATOMS: atom_id res chain seq x y z
N MET A 1 -10.44 7.94 -10.99
CA MET A 1 -9.52 6.85 -10.57
C MET A 1 -8.39 6.63 -11.56
N THR A 2 -8.66 6.23 -12.81
CA THR A 2 -7.60 5.89 -13.80
C THR A 2 -6.64 7.05 -14.05
N THR A 3 -7.15 8.29 -14.15
CA THR A 3 -6.33 9.49 -14.24
C THR A 3 -5.40 9.64 -13.03
N ALA A 4 -5.92 9.49 -11.81
CA ALA A 4 -5.13 9.57 -10.58
C ALA A 4 -4.03 8.52 -10.54
N LEU A 5 -4.34 7.28 -10.92
CA LEU A 5 -3.37 6.20 -11.01
C LEU A 5 -2.28 6.51 -12.05
N ALA A 6 -2.68 6.96 -13.25
CA ALA A 6 -1.76 7.30 -14.34
C ALA A 6 -0.78 8.43 -13.96
N VAL A 7 -1.26 9.43 -13.21
CA VAL A 7 -0.40 10.52 -12.74
C VAL A 7 0.31 10.20 -11.42
N SER A 8 -0.06 9.16 -10.68
CA SER A 8 0.52 8.89 -9.35
C SER A 8 2.02 8.61 -9.34
N GLY A 9 2.57 8.11 -10.45
CA GLY A 9 3.95 7.62 -10.53
C GLY A 9 4.17 6.27 -9.85
N LEU A 10 3.09 5.59 -9.43
CA LEU A 10 3.14 4.26 -8.81
C LEU A 10 2.83 3.15 -9.85
N PRO A 11 3.24 1.89 -9.59
CA PRO A 11 2.92 0.75 -10.46
C PRO A 11 1.41 0.64 -10.73
N ALA A 12 1.04 0.47 -11.99
CA ALA A 12 -0.34 0.51 -12.46
C ALA A 12 -0.75 -0.74 -13.27
N ASP A 13 0.15 -1.73 -13.41
CA ASP A 13 -0.10 -3.01 -14.05
C ASP A 13 -1.20 -3.81 -13.31
N ARG A 14 -1.17 -3.78 -11.97
CA ARG A 14 -2.19 -4.36 -11.11
C ARG A 14 -2.44 -3.42 -9.93
N PHE A 15 -3.72 -3.13 -9.68
CA PHE A 15 -4.12 -2.25 -8.58
C PHE A 15 -5.42 -2.74 -7.94
N CYS A 16 -5.68 -2.27 -6.72
CA CYS A 16 -6.92 -2.46 -5.97
C CYS A 16 -7.67 -1.13 -5.89
N PHE A 17 -8.98 -1.16 -6.09
CA PHE A 17 -9.83 -0.02 -5.81
C PHE A 17 -10.63 -0.28 -4.54
N GLU A 18 -10.36 0.50 -3.48
CA GLU A 18 -10.99 0.36 -2.17
C GLU A 18 -12.20 1.30 -2.00
N GLY A 19 -12.38 2.27 -2.91
CA GLY A 19 -13.41 3.29 -2.76
C GLY A 19 -13.20 4.09 -1.47
N PHE A 20 -14.25 4.23 -0.66
CA PHE A 20 -14.19 4.96 0.61
C PHE A 20 -13.97 4.02 1.79
N LEU A 21 -12.93 4.30 2.59
CA LEU A 21 -12.74 3.63 3.87
C LEU A 21 -13.86 3.96 4.86
N PRO A 22 -14.14 3.08 5.84
CA PRO A 22 -15.02 3.37 6.97
C PRO A 22 -14.71 4.73 7.59
N ARG A 23 -15.76 5.42 8.07
CA ARG A 23 -15.69 6.83 8.48
C ARG A 23 -14.66 7.11 9.60
N GLY A 24 -14.32 6.10 10.39
CA GLY A 24 -13.24 6.16 11.37
C GLY A 24 -13.31 5.07 12.43
N GLY A 25 -12.58 5.29 13.52
CA GLY A 25 -12.56 4.41 14.67
C GLY A 25 -11.99 3.01 14.37
N GLY A 26 -12.45 2.02 15.14
CA GLY A 26 -11.96 0.65 15.05
C GLY A 26 -12.17 0.00 13.67
N ALA A 27 -13.27 0.34 12.98
CA ALA A 27 -13.58 -0.22 11.67
C ALA A 27 -12.55 0.19 10.60
N ARG A 28 -12.16 1.48 10.56
CA ARG A 28 -11.11 1.93 9.62
C ARG A 28 -9.78 1.27 9.93
N ARG A 29 -9.36 1.24 11.20
CA ARG A 29 -8.11 0.59 11.61
C ARG A 29 -8.11 -0.92 11.34
N ALA A 30 -9.25 -1.60 11.47
CA ALA A 30 -9.36 -3.01 11.11
C ALA A 30 -9.15 -3.22 9.61
N ARG A 31 -9.84 -2.44 8.77
CA ARG A 31 -9.66 -2.51 7.32
C ARG A 31 -8.23 -2.19 6.89
N LEU A 32 -7.61 -1.19 7.49
CA LEU A 32 -6.21 -0.85 7.20
C LEU A 32 -5.25 -1.97 7.61
N ARG A 33 -5.46 -2.66 8.73
CA ARG A 33 -4.62 -3.82 9.08
C ARG A 33 -4.69 -4.93 8.04
N GLU A 34 -5.87 -5.19 7.46
CA GLU A 34 -6.02 -6.16 6.38
C GLU A 34 -5.27 -5.74 5.12
N LEU A 35 -5.27 -4.44 4.81
CA LEU A 35 -4.64 -3.88 3.61
C LEU A 35 -3.13 -3.64 3.75
N ALA A 36 -2.57 -3.72 4.96
CA ALA A 36 -1.17 -3.37 5.20
C ALA A 36 -0.18 -4.22 4.40
N THR A 37 -0.57 -5.46 4.10
CA THR A 37 0.22 -6.45 3.34
C THR A 37 -0.19 -6.56 1.87
N GLU A 38 -1.16 -5.76 1.39
CA GLU A 38 -1.59 -5.79 -0.01
C GLU A 38 -0.42 -5.37 -0.93
N PRO A 39 0.08 -6.25 -1.82
CA PRO A 39 1.24 -5.95 -2.65
C PRO A 39 0.94 -5.02 -3.84
N ARG A 40 -0.33 -4.84 -4.20
CA ARG A 40 -0.74 -3.98 -5.33
C ARG A 40 -0.91 -2.53 -4.89
N THR A 41 -0.73 -1.61 -5.83
CA THR A 41 -1.12 -0.21 -5.64
C THR A 41 -2.60 -0.13 -5.27
N MET A 42 -2.95 0.69 -4.28
CA MET A 42 -4.32 0.88 -3.81
C MET A 42 -4.82 2.27 -4.17
N VAL A 43 -6.04 2.36 -4.69
CA VAL A 43 -6.72 3.63 -4.96
C VAL A 43 -7.89 3.78 -3.99
N LEU A 44 -7.90 4.89 -3.26
CA LEU A 44 -8.94 5.25 -2.30
C LEU A 44 -9.55 6.62 -2.66
N PHE A 45 -10.83 6.79 -2.36
CA PHE A 45 -11.46 8.10 -2.31
C PHE A 45 -11.56 8.57 -0.88
N GLU A 46 -11.42 9.87 -0.69
CA GLU A 46 -11.57 10.46 0.63
C GLU A 46 -12.21 11.83 0.58
N ALA A 47 -13.06 12.12 1.56
CA ALA A 47 -13.65 13.43 1.71
C ALA A 47 -12.61 14.43 2.23
N PRO A 48 -12.62 15.70 1.78
CA PRO A 48 -11.59 16.67 2.12
C PRO A 48 -11.42 16.88 3.64
N HIS A 49 -12.53 16.93 4.39
CA HIS A 49 -12.51 17.06 5.85
C HIS A 49 -11.98 15.81 6.60
N ARG A 50 -11.81 14.68 5.92
CA ARG A 50 -11.31 13.42 6.49
C ARG A 50 -9.85 13.13 6.12
N VAL A 51 -9.30 13.82 5.11
CA VAL A 51 -8.03 13.41 4.51
C VAL A 51 -6.87 13.39 5.49
N ALA A 52 -6.75 14.40 6.36
CA ALA A 52 -5.66 14.46 7.33
C ALA A 52 -5.68 13.25 8.28
N ALA A 53 -6.85 12.93 8.84
CA ALA A 53 -7.00 11.77 9.72
C ALA A 53 -6.82 10.44 8.96
N CYS A 54 -7.27 10.35 7.72
CA CYS A 54 -7.09 9.17 6.89
C CYS A 54 -5.62 8.91 6.56
N LEU A 55 -4.86 9.95 6.16
CA LEU A 55 -3.42 9.86 5.90
C LEU A 55 -2.62 9.51 7.15
N ALA A 56 -3.00 10.03 8.32
CA ALA A 56 -2.38 9.65 9.58
C ALA A 56 -2.59 8.15 9.89
N ASP A 57 -3.82 7.65 9.78
CA ASP A 57 -4.12 6.23 10.00
C ASP A 57 -3.42 5.33 8.96
N LEU A 58 -3.31 5.78 7.70
CA LEU A 58 -2.57 5.09 6.65
C LEU A 58 -1.08 5.03 6.99
N ALA A 59 -0.47 6.14 7.42
CA ALA A 59 0.95 6.18 7.80
C ALA A 59 1.25 5.27 9.00
N GLU A 60 0.34 5.24 9.99
CA GLU A 60 0.44 4.34 11.14
C GLU A 60 0.35 2.86 10.72
N ALA A 61 -0.60 2.52 9.85
CA ALA A 61 -0.84 1.14 9.45
C ALA A 61 0.16 0.59 8.43
N PHE A 62 0.61 1.41 7.47
CA PHE A 62 1.40 0.97 6.32
C PHE A 62 2.89 1.32 6.41
N GLY A 63 3.24 2.18 7.38
CA GLY A 63 4.57 2.76 7.55
C GLY A 63 4.66 4.17 6.99
N ALA A 64 5.38 5.04 7.72
CA ALA A 64 5.58 6.45 7.39
C ALA A 64 6.16 6.68 5.98
N GLU A 65 7.08 5.80 5.58
CA GLU A 65 7.83 5.89 4.32
C GLU A 65 7.09 5.29 3.11
N ARG A 66 5.88 4.77 3.29
CA ARG A 66 5.13 4.22 2.15
C ARG A 66 4.86 5.32 1.13
N ALA A 67 5.31 5.11 -0.09
CA ALA A 67 5.08 6.05 -1.19
C ALA A 67 3.57 6.18 -1.48
N ALA A 68 3.11 7.40 -1.65
CA ALA A 68 1.73 7.68 -1.99
C ALA A 68 1.61 8.97 -2.83
N ALA A 69 0.43 9.14 -3.43
CA ALA A 69 0.03 10.33 -4.15
C ALA A 69 -1.35 10.83 -3.67
N VAL A 70 -1.44 12.13 -3.42
CA VAL A 70 -2.71 12.85 -3.26
C VAL A 70 -3.01 13.53 -4.59
N CYS A 71 -4.13 13.17 -5.21
CA CYS A 71 -4.62 13.79 -6.44
C CYS A 71 -5.89 14.57 -6.13
N ARG A 72 -5.88 15.89 -6.37
CA ARG A 72 -7.00 16.79 -6.10
C ARG A 72 -7.55 17.37 -7.38
N GLU A 73 -8.88 17.46 -7.43
CA GLU A 73 -9.58 18.23 -8.46
C GLU A 73 -9.09 17.93 -9.89
N LEU A 74 -8.78 16.65 -10.17
CA LEU A 74 -8.32 16.21 -11.48
C LEU A 74 -9.33 16.65 -12.54
N THR A 75 -8.84 17.21 -13.64
CA THR A 75 -9.60 17.83 -14.75
C THR A 75 -10.24 19.19 -14.47
N LYS A 76 -10.02 19.79 -13.30
CA LYS A 76 -10.49 21.15 -12.97
C LYS A 76 -9.32 22.15 -12.88
N THR A 77 -9.63 23.45 -12.87
CA THR A 77 -8.65 24.55 -12.87
C THR A 77 -7.62 24.49 -11.73
N TYR A 78 -7.95 23.83 -10.63
CA TYR A 78 -7.11 23.74 -9.42
C TYR A 78 -6.53 22.33 -9.21
N GLU A 79 -6.20 21.63 -10.30
CA GLU A 79 -5.59 20.31 -10.26
C GLU A 79 -4.26 20.33 -9.48
N GLU A 80 -4.09 19.38 -8.57
CA GLU A 80 -2.85 19.22 -7.81
C GLU A 80 -2.53 17.73 -7.63
N VAL A 81 -1.27 17.35 -7.87
CA VAL A 81 -0.76 16.00 -7.65
C VAL A 81 0.49 16.08 -6.77
N LEU A 82 0.37 15.63 -5.53
CA LEU A 82 1.48 15.57 -4.57
C LEU A 82 1.92 14.13 -4.40
N ARG A 83 3.21 13.84 -4.65
CA ARG A 83 3.81 12.51 -4.52
C ARG A 83 4.88 12.55 -3.43
N ARG A 84 4.62 11.92 -2.30
CA ARG A 84 5.48 11.95 -1.10
C ARG A 84 5.21 10.71 -0.24
N PRO A 85 6.08 10.40 0.74
CA PRO A 85 5.76 9.45 1.81
C PRO A 85 4.46 9.80 2.54
N LEU A 86 3.75 8.79 3.05
CA LEU A 86 2.49 8.96 3.78
C LEU A 86 2.60 9.94 4.95
N ALA A 87 3.71 9.92 5.70
CA ALA A 87 3.91 10.83 6.82
C ALA A 87 3.98 12.30 6.37
N GLU A 88 4.67 12.59 5.27
CA GLU A 88 4.76 13.94 4.72
C GLU A 88 3.41 14.44 4.19
N LEU A 89 2.63 13.56 3.56
CA LEU A 89 1.28 13.89 3.11
C LEU A 89 0.35 14.14 4.29
N ALA A 90 0.45 13.35 5.36
CA ALA A 90 -0.32 13.56 6.59
C ALA A 90 0.00 14.93 7.22
N ALA A 91 1.29 15.29 7.30
CA ALA A 91 1.72 16.58 7.81
C ALA A 91 1.23 17.74 6.94
N TRP A 92 1.34 17.63 5.62
CA TRP A 92 0.81 18.62 4.68
C TRP A 92 -0.70 18.84 4.85
N ALA A 93 -1.47 17.74 4.92
CA ALA A 93 -2.92 17.80 5.07
C ALA A 93 -3.35 18.38 6.44
N ALA A 94 -2.57 18.14 7.49
CA ALA A 94 -2.81 18.70 8.82
C ALA A 94 -2.53 20.21 8.87
N ALA A 95 -1.49 20.68 8.17
CA ALA A 95 -1.13 22.10 8.12
C ALA A 95 -2.19 22.95 7.39
N ALA A 96 -2.73 22.44 6.28
CA ALA A 96 -3.78 23.09 5.52
C ALA A 96 -4.72 22.04 4.91
N PRO A 97 -5.88 21.76 5.53
CA PRO A 97 -6.81 20.76 5.03
C PRO A 97 -7.20 21.03 3.58
N PRO A 98 -6.94 20.07 2.66
CA PRO A 98 -7.26 20.26 1.27
C PRO A 98 -8.76 20.33 1.07
N LYS A 99 -9.17 21.09 0.06
CA LYS A 99 -10.56 21.19 -0.38
C LYS A 99 -10.76 20.36 -1.65
N GLY A 100 -12.01 20.00 -1.88
CA GLY A 100 -12.42 19.40 -3.14
C GLY A 100 -12.46 17.89 -3.17
N GLU A 101 -12.54 17.33 -4.36
CA GLU A 101 -12.48 15.89 -4.60
C GLU A 101 -11.04 15.38 -4.44
N ILE A 102 -10.86 14.33 -3.65
CA ILE A 102 -9.54 13.76 -3.36
C ILE A 102 -9.52 12.27 -3.69
N THR A 103 -8.55 11.88 -4.51
CA THR A 103 -8.15 10.50 -4.73
C THR A 103 -6.77 10.27 -4.13
N LEU A 104 -6.65 9.28 -3.26
CA LEU A 104 -5.38 8.80 -2.74
C LEU A 104 -4.94 7.59 -3.55
N VAL A 105 -3.66 7.55 -3.94
CA VAL A 105 -3.04 6.39 -4.56
C VAL A 105 -1.87 5.98 -3.67
N VAL A 106 -1.89 4.77 -3.14
CA VAL A 106 -0.92 4.31 -2.14
C VAL A 106 -0.18 3.11 -2.68
N ALA A 107 1.14 3.10 -2.57
CA ALA A 107 1.95 1.98 -3.03
C ALA A 107 1.57 0.71 -2.27
N GLY A 108 1.65 -0.43 -2.96
CA GLY A 108 1.54 -1.73 -2.32
C GLY A 108 2.64 -1.97 -1.30
N ALA A 109 2.45 -3.00 -0.47
CA ALA A 109 3.49 -3.47 0.43
C ALA A 109 4.71 -3.86 -0.40
N ALA A 110 5.90 -3.44 0.06
CA ALA A 110 7.13 -4.01 -0.47
C ALA A 110 7.01 -5.54 -0.38
N PRO A 111 7.51 -6.29 -1.38
CA PRO A 111 7.64 -7.73 -1.24
C PRO A 111 8.27 -7.96 0.12
N ALA A 112 7.63 -8.77 0.97
CA ALA A 112 8.33 -9.26 2.14
C ALA A 112 9.64 -9.81 1.57
N ASP A 113 10.78 -9.30 2.05
CA ASP A 113 12.03 -10.01 1.86
C ASP A 113 11.73 -11.38 2.44
N ARG A 114 11.36 -12.31 1.56
CA ARG A 114 11.46 -13.72 1.85
C ARG A 114 12.95 -13.85 1.94
N ALA A 115 13.50 -13.61 3.13
CA ALA A 115 14.87 -13.93 3.46
C ALA A 115 15.01 -15.33 2.89
N ALA A 116 15.74 -15.45 1.79
CA ALA A 116 16.02 -16.76 1.24
C ALA A 116 16.61 -17.51 2.44
N PRO A 117 16.07 -18.69 2.81
CA PRO A 117 16.65 -19.43 3.90
C PRO A 117 18.16 -19.49 3.63
N PRO A 118 19.01 -19.21 4.63
CA PRO A 118 20.45 -19.14 4.41
C PRO A 118 20.86 -20.35 3.60
N ALA A 119 21.69 -20.18 2.57
CA ALA A 119 21.88 -21.19 1.53
C ALA A 119 22.25 -22.60 2.06
N GLY A 120 22.77 -22.69 3.29
CA GLY A 120 22.99 -23.95 4.01
C GLY A 120 21.71 -24.72 4.39
N GLU A 121 20.64 -24.04 4.77
CA GLU A 121 19.34 -24.65 5.12
C GLU A 121 18.65 -25.24 3.90
N LEU A 122 18.66 -24.53 2.75
CA LEU A 122 18.14 -25.06 1.49
C LEU A 122 18.91 -26.31 1.03
N ARG A 123 20.25 -26.30 1.16
CA ARG A 123 21.08 -27.46 0.78
C ARG A 123 20.81 -28.67 1.67
N ALA A 124 20.63 -28.46 2.97
CA ALA A 124 20.30 -29.52 3.91
C ALA A 124 18.90 -30.10 3.64
N GLU A 125 17.93 -29.27 3.27
CA GLU A 125 16.58 -29.73 2.95
C GLU A 125 16.53 -30.50 1.62
N VAL A 126 17.23 -30.03 0.59
CA VAL A 126 17.37 -30.76 -0.68
C VAL A 126 18.04 -32.12 -0.44
N ALA A 127 19.12 -32.19 0.35
CA ALA A 127 19.78 -33.45 0.67
C ALA A 127 18.87 -34.45 1.39
N ARG A 128 18.07 -34.00 2.37
CA ARG A 128 17.10 -34.86 3.08
C ARG A 128 16.03 -35.41 2.14
N LEU A 129 15.54 -34.59 1.22
CA LEU A 129 14.54 -35.00 0.23
C LEU A 129 15.13 -35.98 -0.79
N GLU A 130 16.36 -35.77 -1.25
CA GLU A 130 17.07 -36.69 -2.14
C GLU A 130 17.35 -38.05 -1.47
N GLU A 131 17.70 -38.06 -0.18
CA GLU A 131 17.87 -39.29 0.61
C GLU A 131 16.54 -40.02 0.81
N GLY A 132 15.45 -39.31 1.13
CA GLY A 132 14.12 -39.88 1.25
C GLY A 132 13.59 -40.48 -0.06
N VAL A 133 13.82 -39.80 -1.19
CA VAL A 133 13.45 -40.29 -2.52
C VAL A 133 14.25 -41.54 -2.89
N ARG A 134 15.55 -41.60 -2.56
CA ARG A 134 16.38 -42.80 -2.75
C ARG A 134 15.94 -43.98 -1.89
N ALA A 135 15.53 -43.73 -0.64
CA ALA A 135 15.06 -44.77 0.28
C ALA A 135 13.72 -45.39 -0.17
N VAL A 136 12.84 -44.60 -0.80
CA VAL A 136 11.57 -45.07 -1.36
C VAL A 136 11.76 -45.82 -2.70
N ALA A 137 12.88 -45.59 -3.40
CA ALA A 137 13.19 -46.19 -4.70
C ALA A 137 13.98 -47.51 -4.64
N MET A 138 14.30 -48.04 -3.46
CA MET A 138 14.97 -49.33 -3.28
C MET A 138 13.93 -50.43 -2.93
N PRO A 139 13.78 -51.48 -3.76
CA PRO A 139 12.83 -52.58 -3.52
C PRO A 139 13.27 -53.56 -2.42
#